data_AF-A0A258Q540-F1
#
_entry.id   AF-A0A258Q540-F1
#
_cell.length_a   1.000
_cell.length_b   1.000
_cell.length_c   1.000
_cell.angle_alpha   90.00
_cell.angle_beta   90.00
_cell.angle_gamma   90.00
#
_symmetry.space_group_name_H-M   'P 1'
#
loop_
_entity.id
_entity.type
_entity.pdbx_description
1 polymer ?
#
loop_
_entity_poly.entity_id
_entity_poly.type
_entity_poly.pdbx_seq_one_letter_code
_entity_poly.pdbx_strand_id
1 'polypeptide(L)' 'AEESKAIVLDVLNKTPGPASDIVCLNAGAVLYVAGVAPSIGEGIQMAKVAIASGAAREKLDQFIAASQGN' A
#
# COMPACT_ATOMS: atom_id res chain seq x y z
N ALA A 1 -7.39 -18.54 2.04
CA ALA A 1 -7.28 -17.43 1.07
C ALA A 1 -8.07 -16.20 1.53
N GLU A 2 -9.34 -16.36 1.95
CA GLU A 2 -10.18 -15.24 2.41
C GLU A 2 -9.60 -14.41 3.56
N GLU A 3 -8.95 -15.05 4.54
CA GLU A 3 -8.32 -14.33 5.66
C GLU A 3 -7.18 -13.39 5.21
N SER A 4 -6.30 -13.88 4.33
CA SER A 4 -5.22 -13.07 3.77
C SER A 4 -5.76 -11.89 2.95
N LYS A 5 -6.83 -12.11 2.18
CA LYS A 5 -7.52 -11.04 1.44
C LYS A 5 -8.10 -10.01 2.39
N ALA A 6 -8.77 -10.42 3.46
CA ALA A 6 -9.33 -9.52 4.46
C ALA A 6 -8.24 -8.64 5.08
N ILE A 7 -7.11 -9.23 5.49
CA ILE A 7 -5.97 -8.48 6.07
C ILE A 7 -5.46 -7.41 5.10
N VAL A 8 -5.26 -7.76 3.82
CA VAL A 8 -4.80 -6.78 2.81
C VAL A 8 -5.81 -5.64 2.65
N LEU A 9 -7.10 -5.96 2.58
CA LEU A 9 -8.14 -4.95 2.48
C LEU A 9 -8.21 -4.06 3.72
N ASP A 10 -8.03 -4.62 4.93
CA ASP A 10 -7.99 -3.85 6.17
C ASP A 10 -6.83 -2.86 6.19
N VAL A 11 -5.64 -3.26 5.74
CA VAL A 11 -4.49 -2.35 5.58
C VAL A 11 -4.85 -1.20 4.63
N LEU A 12 -5.44 -1.50 3.47
CA LEU A 12 -5.85 -0.47 2.50
C LEU A 12 -7.02 0.39 3.00
N ASN A 13 -7.82 -0.11 3.93
CA ASN A 13 -8.89 0.60 4.63
C ASN A 13 -8.39 1.37 5.87
N LYS A 14 -7.06 1.54 6.02
CA LYS A 14 -6.42 2.37 7.05
C LYS A 14 -6.49 1.77 8.46
N THR A 15 -6.75 0.46 8.57
CA THR A 15 -6.69 -0.23 9.86
C THR A 15 -5.25 -0.25 10.36
N PRO A 16 -4.96 0.35 11.53
CA PRO A 16 -3.62 0.34 12.08
C PRO A 16 -3.25 -1.06 12.60
N GLY A 17 -1.96 -1.37 12.64
CA GLY A 17 -1.44 -2.60 13.25
C GLY A 17 -0.26 -3.20 12.49
N PRO A 18 0.27 -4.35 12.96
CA PRO A 18 1.49 -4.96 12.44
C PRO A 18 1.46 -5.25 10.94
N ALA A 19 0.29 -5.60 10.39
CA ALA A 19 0.10 -5.82 8.96
C ALA A 19 0.28 -4.52 8.16
N SER A 20 -0.22 -3.39 8.65
CA SER A 20 -0.04 -2.09 8.01
C SER A 20 1.41 -1.62 8.11
N ASP A 21 2.07 -1.86 9.26
CA ASP A 21 3.47 -1.50 9.47
C ASP A 21 4.41 -2.27 8.53
N ILE A 22 4.24 -3.58 8.38
CA ILE A 22 5.09 -4.39 7.49
C ILE A 22 4.85 -4.06 6.01
N VAL A 23 3.61 -3.74 5.62
CA VAL A 23 3.29 -3.28 4.27
C VAL A 23 3.96 -1.93 4.00
N CYS A 24 3.89 -0.97 4.94
CA CYS A 24 4.55 0.32 4.80
C CYS A 24 6.08 0.19 4.74
N LEU A 25 6.67 -0.73 5.52
CA LEU A 25 8.10 -1.02 5.49
C LEU A 25 8.55 -1.49 4.10
N ASN A 26 7.88 -2.52 3.56
CA ASN A 26 8.22 -3.09 2.27
C ASN A 26 7.96 -2.10 1.12
N ALA A 27 6.81 -1.43 1.13
CA ALA A 27 6.49 -0.40 0.14
C ALA A 27 7.51 0.75 0.19
N GLY A 28 7.91 1.18 1.39
CA GLY A 28 8.93 2.21 1.56
C GLY A 28 10.30 1.81 1.02
N ALA A 29 10.72 0.57 1.25
CA ALA A 29 11.96 0.05 0.67
C ALA A 29 11.89 0.00 -0.88
N VAL A 30 10.75 -0.42 -1.44
CA VAL A 30 10.53 -0.42 -2.90
C VAL A 30 10.56 1.01 -3.47
N LEU A 31 9.91 1.97 -2.81
CA LEU A 31 9.93 3.38 -3.24
C LEU A 31 11.34 3.96 -3.24
N TYR A 32 12.17 3.59 -2.25
CA TYR A 32 13.58 3.97 -2.22
C TYR A 32 14.37 3.34 -3.36
N VAL A 33 14.29 2.02 -3.55
CA VAL A 33 15.02 1.30 -4.61
C VAL A 33 14.58 1.77 -6.01
N ALA A 34 13.32 2.17 -6.17
CA ALA A 34 12.79 2.74 -7.42
C ALA A 34 13.23 4.20 -7.68
N GLY A 35 13.98 4.82 -6.76
CA GLY A 35 14.40 6.23 -6.87
C GLY A 35 13.28 7.25 -6.65
N VAL A 36 12.14 6.83 -6.10
CA VAL A 36 10.98 7.70 -5.83
C VAL A 36 11.14 8.42 -4.49
N ALA A 37 11.69 7.73 -3.49
CA ALA A 37 12.01 8.31 -2.19
C ALA A 37 13.55 8.39 -2.01
N PRO A 38 14.09 9.44 -1.38
CA PRO A 38 15.54 9.60 -1.21
C PRO A 38 16.10 8.76 -0.06
N SER A 39 15.25 8.15 0.77
CA SER A 39 15.64 7.18 1.80
C SER A 39 14.51 6.17 2.06
N ILE A 40 14.84 5.03 2.69
CA ILE A 40 13.82 4.07 3.15
C ILE A 40 12.84 4.74 4.12
N GLY A 41 13.34 5.58 5.04
CA GLY A 41 12.52 6.28 6.02
C GLY A 41 11.48 7.19 5.37
N GLU A 42 11.89 7.96 4.35
CA GLU A 42 10.96 8.79 3.57
C GLU A 42 10.01 7.94 2.73
N GLY A 43 10.48 6.82 2.17
CA GLY A 43 9.60 5.87 1.47
C GLY A 43 8.51 5.31 2.38
N ILE A 44 8.82 4.98 3.63
CA ILE A 44 7.82 4.52 4.62
C ILE A 44 6.79 5.63 4.88
N GLN A 45 7.22 6.88 5.02
CA GLN A 45 6.29 8.00 5.20
C GLN A 45 5.38 8.18 3.98
N MET A 46 5.93 8.09 2.77
CA MET A 46 5.13 8.13 1.54
C MET A 46 4.11 6.98 1.48
N ALA A 47 4.50 5.76 1.84
CA ALA A 47 3.59 4.62 1.90
C ALA A 47 2.45 4.84 2.92
N LYS A 48 2.78 5.35 4.11
CA LYS A 48 1.79 5.71 5.14
C LYS A 48 0.82 6.79 4.63
N VAL A 49 1.31 7.82 3.95
CA VAL A 49 0.48 8.87 3.34
C VAL A 49 -0.44 8.29 2.26
N ALA A 50 0.05 7.38 1.41
CA ALA A 50 -0.74 6.73 0.37
C ALA A 50 -1.89 5.89 0.96
N ILE A 51 -1.65 5.18 2.07
CA ILE A 51 -2.70 4.45 2.79
C ILE A 51 -3.67 5.43 3.46
N ALA A 52 -3.16 6.38 4.25
CA ALA A 52 -4.00 7.31 5.02
C ALA A 52 -4.90 8.18 4.14
N SER A 53 -4.39 8.64 2.99
CA SER A 53 -5.19 9.39 2.00
C SER A 53 -6.24 8.53 1.30
N GLY A 54 -6.04 7.21 1.22
CA GLY A 54 -6.87 6.28 0.44
C GLY A 54 -6.38 6.07 -0.98
N ALA A 55 -5.32 6.76 -1.42
CA ALA A 55 -4.77 6.63 -2.77
C ALA A 55 -4.33 5.18 -3.09
N ALA A 56 -3.81 4.45 -2.10
CA ALA A 56 -3.45 3.04 -2.26
C ALA A 56 -4.67 2.16 -2.57
N ARG A 57 -5.81 2.42 -1.91
CA ARG A 57 -7.06 1.70 -2.15
C ARG A 57 -7.64 2.04 -3.52
N GLU A 58 -7.68 3.32 -3.86
CA GLU A 58 -8.13 3.78 -5.18
C GLU A 58 -7.30 3.13 -6.30
N LYS A 59 -5.99 2.97 -6.10
CA LYS A 59 -5.13 2.33 -7.10
C LYS A 59 -5.45 0.85 -7.31
N LEU A 60 -5.83 0.12 -6.26
CA LEU A 60 -6.33 -1.25 -6.39
C LEU A 60 -7.63 -1.29 -7.19
N ASP A 61 -8.58 -0.40 -6.89
CA ASP A 61 -9.88 -0.35 -7.59
C ASP A 61 -9.68 -0.03 -9.09
N GLN A 62 -8.77 0.89 -9.42
CA GLN A 62 -8.37 1.19 -10.81
C GLN A 62 -7.75 -0.04 -11.51
N PHE A 63 -6.88 -0.79 -10.83
CA PHE A 63 -6.26 -1.99 -11.39
C PHE A 63 -7.29 -3.10 -11.66
N ILE A 64 -8.26 -3.28 -10.75
CA ILE A 64 -9.39 -4.21 -10.94
C ILE A 64 -10.18 -3.83 -12.20
N ALA A 65 -10.58 -2.55 -12.32
CA ALA A 65 -11.32 -2.07 -13.50
C ALA A 65 -10.54 -2.27 -14.80
N ALA A 66 -9.23 -1.99 -14.80
CA ALA A 66 -8.37 -2.14 -15.97
C ALA A 66 -8.11 -3.60 -16.37
N SER A 67 -8.13 -4.55 -15.42
CA SER A 67 -7.87 -5.97 -15.67
C SER A 67 -9.11 -6.78 -16.02
N GLN A 68 -10.31 -6.26 -15.72
CA GLN A 68 -11.60 -6.87 -16.03
C GLN A 68 -12.27 -6.28 -17.27
N GLY A 69 -11.73 -5.18 -17.81
CA GLY A 69 -12.15 -4.61 -19.09
C GLY A 69 -11.63 -5.43 -20.27
N ASN A 70 -12.35 -6.51 -20.60
CA ASN A 70 -12.34 -7.21 -21.89
C ASN A 70 -13.78 -7.59 -22.25
#